data_AF-A0A5E7ZE39-F1
#
_entry.id   AF-A0A5E7ZE39-F1
#
_cell.length_a   1.000
_cell.length_b   1.000
_cell.length_c   1.000
_cell.angle_alpha   90.00
_cell.angle_beta   90.00
_cell.angle_gamma   90.00
#
_symmetry.space_group_name_H-M   'P 1'
#
loop_
_entity.id
_entity.type
_entity.pdbx_description
1 polymer ?
#
loop_
_entity_poly.entity_id
_entity_poly.type
_entity_poly.pdbx_seq_one_letter_code
_entity_poly.pdbx_strand_id
1 'polypeptide(L)'
;MKKAWIDFLNSFKPTYSVTVRLYHVIPNFPEVQSFQDREEFGKGQYQKAKLYYDRVVRKNIEHKVMPVEVRLIKGKKTVMESRNFGPVDTVKNLNVPV
;
A
#
# COMPACT_ATOMS: atom_id res chain seq x y z
N MET A 1 8.11 -27.26 24.98
CA MET A 1 7.56 -27.82 23.73
C MET A 1 6.50 -26.97 23.03
N LYS A 2 5.64 -26.19 23.74
CA LYS A 2 4.58 -25.38 23.09
C LYS A 2 5.09 -24.26 22.17
N LYS A 3 6.25 -23.65 22.44
CA LYS A 3 6.84 -22.56 21.62
C LYS A 3 7.15 -23.00 20.18
N ALA A 4 7.82 -24.14 20.01
CA ALA A 4 8.22 -24.63 18.69
C ALA A 4 7.03 -24.88 17.75
N TRP A 5 5.89 -25.36 18.28
CA TRP A 5 4.66 -25.54 17.51
C TRP A 5 4.03 -24.22 17.08
N ILE A 6 4.04 -23.21 17.95
CA ILE A 6 3.52 -21.88 17.65
C ILE A 6 4.41 -21.20 16.58
N ASP A 7 5.73 -21.34 16.69
CA ASP A 7 6.68 -20.78 15.71
C ASP A 7 6.56 -21.46 14.35
N PHE A 8 6.36 -22.79 14.32
CA PHE A 8 6.09 -23.54 13.10
C PHE A 8 4.78 -23.10 12.43
N LEU A 9 3.69 -22.99 13.18
CA LEU A 9 2.40 -22.51 12.67
C LEU A 9 2.47 -21.06 12.17
N ASN A 10 3.25 -20.21 12.84
CA ASN A 10 3.48 -18.84 12.39
C ASN A 10 4.28 -18.77 11.09
N SER A 11 5.09 -19.79 10.77
CA SER A 11 5.89 -19.80 9.54
C SER A 11 5.02 -19.84 8.27
N PHE A 12 3.87 -20.51 8.33
CA PHE A 12 2.89 -20.60 7.24
C PHE A 12 1.95 -19.40 7.14
N LYS A 13 1.94 -18.53 8.15
CA LYS A 13 1.07 -17.34 8.11
C LYS A 13 1.62 -16.34 7.08
N PRO A 14 0.73 -15.72 6.29
CA PRO A 14 1.13 -14.70 5.32
C PRO A 14 1.64 -13.45 6.04
N THR A 15 2.60 -12.77 5.41
CA THR A 15 2.95 -11.39 5.75
C THR A 15 1.93 -10.43 5.15
N TYR A 16 1.92 -9.20 5.63
CA TYR A 16 1.07 -8.14 5.08
C TYR A 16 1.91 -6.89 4.90
N SER A 17 1.57 -6.05 3.93
CA SER A 17 2.22 -4.76 3.75
C SER A 17 1.20 -3.72 3.32
N VAL A 18 1.43 -2.47 3.71
CA VAL A 18 0.64 -1.34 3.24
C VAL A 18 1.56 -0.46 2.42
N THR A 19 1.15 -0.18 1.17
CA THR A 19 1.89 0.67 0.26
C THR A 19 1.09 1.93 0.00
N VAL A 20 1.72 3.08 0.15
CA VAL A 20 1.19 4.39 -0.21
C VAL A 20 2.00 4.90 -1.39
N ARG A 21 1.32 5.23 -2.48
CA ARG A 21 1.96 5.77 -3.67
C ARG A 21 1.35 7.11 -4.01
N LEU A 22 2.14 8.17 -3.88
CA LEU A 22 1.79 9.53 -4.24
C LEU A 22 2.34 9.83 -5.63
N TYR A 23 1.49 10.37 -6.50
CA TYR A 23 1.85 10.70 -7.87
C TYR A 23 2.01 12.21 -8.01
N HIS A 24 3.16 12.64 -8.55
CA HIS A 24 3.45 14.03 -8.86
C HIS A 24 3.52 14.20 -10.38
N VAL A 25 2.64 15.05 -10.90
CA VAL A 25 2.68 15.48 -12.30
C VAL A 25 3.43 16.79 -12.35
N ILE A 26 4.59 16.81 -13.01
CA ILE A 26 5.38 18.03 -13.19
C ILE A 26 5.08 18.56 -14.60
N PRO A 27 4.48 19.74 -14.75
CA PRO A 27 4.28 20.35 -16.05
C PRO A 27 5.61 20.47 -16.81
N ASN A 28 5.60 20.20 -18.11
CA ASN A 28 6.76 20.21 -19.02
C ASN A 28 7.75 19.03 -18.87
N PHE A 29 7.50 18.11 -17.94
CA PHE A 29 8.19 16.81 -17.93
C PHE A 29 7.21 15.73 -18.39
N PRO A 30 7.61 14.88 -19.34
CA PRO A 30 6.74 13.80 -19.82
C PRO A 30 6.49 12.75 -18.73
N GLU A 31 7.43 12.61 -17.78
CA GLU A 31 7.39 11.57 -16.77
C GLU A 31 6.63 11.96 -15.51
N VAL A 32 5.68 11.10 -15.13
CA VAL A 32 5.00 11.15 -13.84
C VAL A 32 5.92 10.55 -12.79
N GLN A 33 6.37 11.39 -11.87
CA GLN A 33 7.14 10.93 -10.72
C GLN A 33 6.18 10.32 -9.69
N SER A 34 6.58 9.21 -9.07
CA SER A 34 5.81 8.64 -7.97
C SER A 34 6.68 8.41 -6.76
N PHE A 35 6.26 8.93 -5.61
CA PHE A 35 6.84 8.58 -4.32
C PHE A 35 6.09 7.38 -3.76
N GLN A 36 6.82 6.34 -3.37
CA GLN A 36 6.24 5.14 -2.79
C GLN A 36 6.81 4.89 -1.40
N ASP A 37 5.93 4.84 -0.42
CA ASP A 37 6.23 4.38 0.93
C ASP A 37 5.61 3.01 1.17
N ARG A 38 6.32 2.13 1.85
CA ARG A 38 5.90 0.75 2.10
C ARG A 38 6.21 0.36 3.54
N GLU A 39 5.14 0.15 4.29
CA GLU A 39 5.20 -0.37 5.65
C GLU A 39 4.96 -1.89 5.64
N GLU A 40 5.90 -2.66 6.19
CA GLU A 40 5.81 -4.12 6.27
C GLU A 40 5.33 -4.59 7.65
N PHE A 41 4.42 -5.56 7.64
CA PHE A 41 3.89 -6.19 8.84
C PHE A 41 4.29 -7.66 8.90
N GLY A 42 4.56 -8.14 10.11
CA GLY A 42 5.00 -9.51 10.36
C GLY A 42 3.94 -10.56 10.00
N LYS A 43 4.34 -11.82 10.02
CA LYS A 43 3.48 -12.97 9.70
C LYS A 43 2.21 -12.98 10.57
N GLY A 44 1.04 -13.11 9.95
CA GLY A 44 -0.24 -13.17 10.65
C GLY A 44 -0.75 -11.84 11.22
N GLN A 45 -0.05 -10.72 10.99
CA GLN A 45 -0.42 -9.41 11.55
C GLN A 45 -1.45 -8.65 10.69
N TYR A 46 -2.46 -9.35 10.18
CA TYR A 46 -3.50 -8.74 9.33
C TYR A 46 -4.22 -7.58 10.02
N GLN A 47 -4.63 -7.76 11.28
CA GLN A 47 -5.36 -6.73 12.02
C GLN A 47 -4.54 -5.45 12.18
N LYS A 48 -3.23 -5.55 12.45
CA LYS A 48 -2.34 -4.38 12.54
C LYS A 48 -2.21 -3.69 11.19
N ALA A 49 -2.01 -4.46 10.11
CA ALA A 49 -1.92 -3.91 8.76
C ALA A 49 -3.22 -3.21 8.34
N LYS A 50 -4.39 -3.79 8.66
CA LYS A 50 -5.70 -3.20 8.38
C LYS A 50 -5.94 -1.91 9.17
N LEU A 51 -5.64 -1.89 10.46
CA LEU A 51 -5.74 -0.68 11.29
C LEU A 51 -4.84 0.44 10.77
N TYR A 52 -3.63 0.10 10.33
CA TYR A 52 -2.73 1.07 9.71
C TYR A 52 -3.27 1.57 8.37
N TYR A 53 -3.76 0.67 7.51
CA TYR A 53 -4.40 1.02 6.24
C TYR A 53 -5.57 1.99 6.44
N ASP A 54 -6.49 1.67 7.35
CA ASP A 54 -7.66 2.51 7.66
C ASP A 54 -7.23 3.88 8.19
N ARG A 55 -6.17 3.93 9.00
CA ARG A 55 -5.59 5.19 9.50
C ARG A 55 -5.03 6.04 8.37
N VAL A 56 -4.26 5.44 7.46
CA VAL A 56 -3.68 6.14 6.31
C VAL A 56 -4.77 6.68 5.39
N VAL A 57 -5.79 5.86 5.10
CA VAL A 57 -6.96 6.25 4.32
C VAL A 57 -7.65 7.46 4.95
N ARG A 58 -7.92 7.43 6.25
CA ARG A 58 -8.54 8.56 6.97
C ARG A 58 -7.68 9.83 6.92
N LYS A 59 -6.38 9.71 7.19
CA LYS A 59 -5.45 10.85 7.12
C LYS A 59 -5.36 11.45 5.72
N ASN A 60 -5.36 10.63 4.68
CA ASN A 60 -5.38 11.13 3.31
C ASN A 60 -6.65 11.91 2.99
N ILE A 61 -7.80 11.45 3.48
CA ILE A 61 -9.08 12.17 3.33
C ILE A 61 -9.02 13.51 4.07
N GLU A 62 -8.53 13.51 5.30
CA GLU A 62 -8.42 14.70 6.14
C GLU A 62 -7.49 15.76 5.53
N HIS A 63 -6.30 15.34 5.09
CA HIS A 63 -5.31 16.23 4.48
C HIS A 63 -5.54 16.49 2.98
N LYS A 64 -6.59 15.88 2.39
CA LYS A 64 -6.95 15.99 0.97
C LYS A 64 -5.78 15.73 0.01
N VAL A 65 -4.90 14.80 0.37
CA VAL A 65 -3.72 14.49 -0.45
C VAL A 65 -4.16 13.70 -1.68
N MET A 66 -3.98 14.30 -2.86
CA MET A 66 -4.30 13.71 -4.16
C MET A 66 -3.25 14.17 -5.18
N PRO A 67 -2.88 13.35 -6.18
CA PRO A 67 -3.34 11.98 -6.46
C PRO A 67 -2.54 10.90 -5.69
N VAL A 68 -3.24 10.09 -4.88
CA VAL A 68 -2.61 9.03 -4.06
C VAL A 68 -3.33 7.69 -4.20
N GLU A 69 -2.57 6.62 -4.23
CA GLU A 69 -3.02 5.24 -4.16
C GLU A 69 -2.56 4.58 -2.86
N VAL A 70 -3.49 3.97 -2.13
CA VAL A 70 -3.20 3.22 -0.90
C VAL A 70 -3.62 1.78 -1.11
N ARG A 71 -2.68 0.84 -0.94
CA ARG A 71 -2.90 -0.61 -1.13
C ARG A 71 -2.54 -1.38 0.13
N LEU A 72 -3.41 -2.30 0.52
CA LEU A 72 -3.12 -3.37 1.47
C LEU A 72 -2.79 -4.64 0.69
N ILE A 73 -1.59 -5.17 0.88
CA ILE A 73 -1.07 -6.34 0.19
C ILE A 73 -0.89 -7.49 1.18
N LYS A 74 -1.33 -8.68 0.79
CA LYS A 74 -1.12 -9.95 1.48
C LYS A 74 -0.02 -10.74 0.77
N GLY A 75 1.00 -11.13 1.53
CA GLY A 75 2.18 -11.81 1.03
C GLY A 75 2.96 -10.91 0.07
N LYS A 76 3.36 -11.46 -1.08
CA LYS A 76 4.21 -10.75 -2.05
C LYS A 76 3.45 -9.97 -3.13
N LYS A 77 2.21 -10.37 -3.46
CA LYS A 77 1.53 -9.88 -4.68
C LYS A 77 0.02 -9.67 -4.55
N THR A 78 -0.64 -10.25 -3.54
CA THR A 78 -2.10 -10.24 -3.48
C THR A 78 -2.58 -8.91 -2.91
N VAL A 79 -3.13 -8.02 -3.75
CA VAL A 79 -3.80 -6.80 -3.26
C VAL A 79 -5.13 -7.21 -2.64
N MET A 80 -5.30 -6.95 -1.35
CA MET A 80 -6.54 -7.22 -0.62
C MET A 80 -7.50 -6.04 -0.73
N GLU A 81 -7.00 -4.83 -0.48
CA GLU A 81 -7.79 -3.61 -0.51
C GLU A 81 -6.98 -2.52 -1.22
N SER A 82 -7.63 -1.75 -2.08
CA SER A 82 -7.02 -0.62 -2.79
C SER A 82 -7.97 0.56 -2.76
N ARG A 83 -7.46 1.74 -2.40
CA ARG A 83 -8.20 3.01 -2.41
C ARG A 83 -7.40 4.01 -3.22
N ASN A 84 -8.03 4.56 -4.25
CA ASN A 84 -7.47 5.62 -5.06
C ASN A 84 -8.13 6.94 -4.65
N PHE A 85 -7.32 7.99 -4.54
CA PHE A 85 -7.75 9.34 -4.22
C PHE A 85 -7.33 10.27 -5.36
N GLY A 86 -8.33 10.87 -6.02
CA GLY A 86 -8.12 11.71 -7.20
C GLY A 86 -7.94 10.90 -8.50
N PRO A 87 -7.53 11.56 -9.59
CA PRO A 87 -7.46 10.97 -10.93
C PRO A 87 -6.19 10.11 -11.11
N VAL A 88 -5.98 9.13 -10.22
CA VAL A 88 -4.80 8.26 -10.22
C VAL A 88 -4.68 7.48 -11.53
N ASP A 89 -5.79 6.97 -12.06
CA ASP A 89 -5.77 6.17 -13.28
C ASP A 89 -5.42 7.02 -14.51
N THR A 90 -5.93 8.26 -14.57
CA THR A 90 -5.52 9.23 -15.59
C THR A 90 -4.03 9.54 -15.47
N VAL A 91 -3.54 9.81 -14.26
CA VAL A 91 -2.12 10.13 -14.02
C VAL A 91 -1.20 8.97 -14.36
N LYS A 92 -1.58 7.72 -14.08
CA LYS A 92 -0.83 6.54 -14.52
C LYS A 92 -0.78 6.42 -16.05
N ASN A 93 -1.86 6.80 -16.74
CA ASN A 93 -1.96 6.70 -18.19
C ASN A 93 -1.31 7.88 -18.92
N LEU A 94 -1.00 8.99 -18.24
CA LEU A 94 -0.27 10.12 -18.80
C LEU A 94 1.20 9.81 -19.09
N ASN A 95 1.73 8.70 -18.56
CA ASN A 95 3.13 8.33 -18.70
C ASN A 95 3.30 6.83 -19.02
N VAL A 96 3.34 6.49 -20.31
CA VAL A 96 3.82 5.20 -20.81
C VAL A 96 5.06 5.54 -21.65
N PRO A 97 6.28 5.11 -21.24
CA PRO A 97 6.66 3.71 -21.40
C PRO A 97 7.44 3.08 -20.23
N VAL A 98 7.06 1.82 -19.96
CA VAL A 98 7.79 0.66 -19.40
C VAL A 98 8.61 0.86 -18.12
#